data_AF-A0A3D3WF31-F1
#
_entry.id   AF-A0A3D3WF31-F1
#
_cell.length_a   1.000
_cell.length_b   1.000
_cell.length_c   1.000
_cell.angle_alpha   90.00
_cell.angle_beta   90.00
_cell.angle_gamma   90.00
#
_symmetry.space_group_name_H-M   'P 1'
#
loop_
_entity.id
_entity.type
_entity.pdbx_description
1 polymer ?
#
loop_
_entity_poly.entity_id
_entity_poly.type
_entity_poly.pdbx_seq_one_letter_code
_entity_poly.pdbx_strand_id
1 'polypeptide(L)'
;SPEGELSVAQLVLYLATAPKSNAIYTAYKSAMRTAKETGSLAPPAHMLNAPTGLMKDLGYGQGYVYDHDTPDGFSGQSGFPDNMPRQSFYFPAERGFEREVKKRLQWWAKRRAQKGQPEDYSEDGTDAEAKDEDTSK
;
A
#
# COMPACT_ATOMS: atom_id res chain seq x y z
N SER A 1 22.58 -9.50 -31.92
CA SER A 1 23.43 -10.55 -31.34
C SER A 1 22.52 -11.70 -30.92
N PRO A 2 22.86 -12.96 -31.21
CA PRO A 2 22.03 -14.13 -30.88
C PRO A 2 21.64 -14.22 -29.39
N GLU A 3 22.45 -13.68 -28.47
CA GLU A 3 22.15 -13.67 -27.03
C GLU A 3 21.00 -12.73 -26.64
N GLY A 4 20.84 -11.60 -27.35
CA GLY A 4 19.77 -10.65 -27.09
C GLY A 4 18.40 -11.20 -27.49
N GLU A 5 18.32 -11.83 -28.67
CA GLU A 5 17.09 -12.45 -29.16
C GLU A 5 16.64 -13.62 -28.27
N LEU A 6 17.57 -14.46 -27.82
CA LEU A 6 17.29 -15.55 -26.88
C LEU A 6 16.80 -15.02 -25.53
N SER A 7 17.39 -13.94 -25.02
CA SER A 7 16.96 -13.31 -23.76
C SER A 7 15.53 -12.77 -23.85
N VAL A 8 15.17 -12.14 -24.98
CA VAL A 8 13.79 -11.66 -25.21
C VAL A 8 12.82 -12.83 -25.34
N ALA A 9 13.17 -13.89 -26.08
CA ALA A 9 12.34 -15.08 -26.20
C ALA A 9 12.07 -15.72 -24.82
N GLN A 10 13.11 -15.85 -23.98
CA GLN A 10 12.97 -16.34 -22.61
C GLN A 10 12.05 -15.45 -21.77
N LEU A 11 12.23 -14.12 -21.83
CA LEU A 11 11.37 -13.17 -21.11
C LEU A 11 9.90 -13.28 -21.53
N VAL A 12 9.63 -13.36 -22.84
CA VAL A 12 8.26 -13.47 -23.37
C VAL A 12 7.61 -14.76 -22.90
N LEU A 13 8.30 -15.90 -22.97
CA LEU A 13 7.76 -17.17 -22.48
C LEU A 13 7.49 -17.15 -20.97
N TYR A 14 8.40 -16.58 -20.19
CA TYR A 14 8.23 -16.42 -18.75
C TYR A 14 7.00 -15.56 -18.43
N LEU A 15 6.89 -14.39 -19.04
CA LEU A 15 5.75 -13.48 -18.82
C LEU A 15 4.45 -14.08 -19.33
N ALA A 16 4.44 -14.76 -20.48
CA ALA A 16 3.24 -15.40 -21.04
C ALA A 16 2.67 -16.49 -20.13
N THR A 17 3.54 -17.26 -19.48
CA THR A 17 3.16 -18.37 -18.59
C THR A 17 2.98 -17.96 -17.13
N ALA A 18 3.46 -16.78 -16.72
CA ALA A 18 3.29 -16.30 -15.36
C ALA A 18 1.81 -16.06 -14.95
N PRO A 19 1.45 -16.25 -13.67
CA PRO A 19 0.16 -15.79 -13.13
C PRO A 19 -0.03 -14.29 -13.39
N LYS A 20 -1.13 -13.91 -14.02
CA LYS A 20 -1.43 -12.51 -14.35
C LYS A 20 -2.20 -11.84 -13.23
N SER A 21 -1.83 -10.63 -12.83
CA SER A 21 -2.60 -9.81 -11.90
C SER A 21 -2.44 -8.35 -12.27
N ASN A 22 -3.53 -7.59 -12.27
CA ASN A 22 -3.53 -6.14 -12.41
C ASN A 22 -3.70 -5.43 -11.05
N ALA A 23 -3.67 -6.16 -9.92
CA ALA A 23 -3.94 -5.62 -8.59
C ALA A 23 -3.01 -4.45 -8.21
N ILE A 24 -1.74 -4.50 -8.58
CA ILE A 24 -0.79 -3.39 -8.36
C ILE A 24 -1.20 -2.17 -9.20
N TYR A 25 -1.63 -2.39 -10.44
CA TYR A 25 -2.02 -1.31 -11.35
C TYR A 25 -3.28 -0.59 -10.87
N THR A 26 -4.30 -1.34 -10.45
CA THR A 26 -5.53 -0.77 -9.89
C THR A 26 -5.28 -0.08 -8.54
N ALA A 27 -4.43 -0.66 -7.68
CA ALA A 27 -4.02 -0.04 -6.42
C ALA A 27 -3.35 1.32 -6.65
N TYR A 28 -2.40 1.37 -7.59
CA TYR A 28 -1.70 2.62 -7.94
C TYR A 28 -2.67 3.67 -8.50
N LYS A 29 -3.55 3.29 -9.46
CA LYS A 29 -4.58 4.19 -9.98
C LYS A 29 -5.46 4.76 -8.87
N SER A 30 -5.92 3.91 -7.94
CA SER A 30 -6.77 4.34 -6.83
C SER A 30 -6.03 5.27 -5.88
N ALA A 31 -4.80 4.92 -5.47
CA ALA A 31 -4.00 5.76 -4.58
C ALA A 31 -3.71 7.14 -5.21
N MET A 32 -3.39 7.18 -6.51
CA MET A 32 -3.16 8.43 -7.24
C MET A 32 -4.41 9.29 -7.34
N ARG A 33 -5.58 8.68 -7.60
CA ARG A 33 -6.86 9.39 -7.61
C ARG A 33 -7.16 9.97 -6.23
N THR A 34 -7.05 9.17 -5.19
CA THR A 34 -7.28 9.63 -3.82
C THR A 34 -6.34 10.77 -3.44
N ALA A 35 -5.04 10.67 -3.75
CA ALA A 35 -4.09 11.76 -3.51
C ALA A 35 -4.48 13.06 -4.23
N LYS A 36 -5.00 12.97 -5.46
CA LYS A 36 -5.49 14.13 -6.23
C LYS A 36 -6.75 14.73 -5.60
N GLU A 37 -7.66 13.91 -5.10
CA GLU A 37 -8.93 14.32 -4.49
C GLU A 37 -8.75 14.91 -3.08
N THR A 38 -7.84 14.34 -2.27
CA THR A 38 -7.58 14.80 -0.91
C THR A 38 -6.68 16.05 -0.86
N GLY A 39 -6.01 16.38 -1.97
CA GLY A 39 -5.14 17.55 -2.08
C GLY A 39 -3.91 17.45 -1.16
N SER A 40 -3.54 18.57 -0.53
CA SER A 40 -2.30 18.72 0.25
C SER A 40 -2.46 18.43 1.75
N LEU A 41 -3.22 17.39 2.11
CA LEU A 41 -3.31 16.99 3.52
C LEU A 41 -1.93 16.64 4.07
N ALA A 42 -1.58 17.21 5.22
CA ALA A 42 -0.32 16.92 5.87
C ALA A 42 -0.31 15.48 6.40
N PRO A 43 0.85 14.79 6.36
CA PRO A 43 1.04 13.55 7.11
C PRO A 43 0.73 13.77 8.60
N PRO A 44 0.40 12.71 9.34
CA PRO A 44 0.15 12.82 10.77
C PRO A 44 1.44 13.23 11.49
N ALA A 45 1.29 14.00 12.59
CA ALA A 45 2.42 14.66 13.24
C ALA A 45 3.55 13.71 13.68
N HIS A 46 3.21 12.48 14.11
CA HIS A 46 4.19 11.46 14.50
C HIS A 46 5.06 10.96 13.35
N MET A 47 4.66 11.16 12.09
CA MET A 47 5.45 10.79 10.91
C MET A 47 6.33 11.94 10.40
N LEU A 48 6.14 13.17 10.91
CA LEU A 48 6.91 14.32 10.48
C LEU A 48 8.30 14.33 11.13
N ASN A 49 9.28 14.87 10.39
CA ASN A 49 10.58 15.15 10.99
C ASN A 49 10.49 16.34 11.97
N ALA A 50 11.38 16.37 12.95
CA ALA A 50 11.45 17.47 13.91
C ALA A 50 12.90 17.96 14.13
N PRO A 51 13.58 18.48 13.08
CA PRO A 51 14.97 18.91 13.17
C PRO A 51 15.16 20.20 13.99
N THR A 52 14.14 21.05 14.09
CA THR A 52 14.21 22.33 14.83
C THR A 52 13.51 22.24 16.18
N GLY A 53 13.85 23.14 17.11
CA GLY A 53 13.17 23.24 18.41
C GLY A 53 11.68 23.51 18.27
N LEU A 54 11.31 24.50 17.45
CA LEU A 54 9.90 24.84 17.18
C LEU A 54 9.09 23.64 16.66
N MET A 55 9.65 22.82 15.78
CA MET A 55 8.95 21.63 15.28
C MET A 55 8.68 20.59 16.37
N LYS A 56 9.60 20.42 17.33
CA LYS A 56 9.39 19.54 18.49
C LYS A 56 8.31 20.09 19.42
N ASP A 57 8.32 21.40 19.63
CA ASP A 57 7.31 22.10 20.43
C ASP A 57 5.91 21.99 19.81
N LEU A 58 5.84 21.95 18.47
CA LEU A 58 4.61 21.68 17.70
C LEU A 58 4.20 20.20 17.69
N GLY A 59 4.95 19.31 18.36
CA GLY A 59 4.61 17.90 18.47
C GLY A 59 5.09 17.01 17.32
N TYR A 60 5.92 17.51 16.41
CA TYR A 60 6.38 16.71 15.27
C TYR A 60 7.28 15.56 15.74
N GLY A 61 7.06 14.38 15.18
CA GLY A 61 7.75 13.15 15.57
C GLY A 61 7.40 12.64 16.98
N GLN A 62 6.59 13.36 17.75
CA GLN A 62 6.15 12.88 19.06
C GLN A 62 5.22 11.68 18.88
N GLY A 63 5.44 10.64 19.68
CA GLY A 63 4.68 9.39 19.59
C GLY A 63 5.06 8.50 18.40
N TYR A 64 6.09 8.83 17.62
CA TYR A 64 6.65 7.91 16.63
C TYR A 64 7.14 6.63 17.31
N VAL A 65 6.77 5.47 16.75
CA VAL A 65 7.23 4.17 17.22
C VAL A 65 8.08 3.55 16.12
N TYR A 66 9.35 3.35 16.41
CA TYR A 66 10.26 2.69 15.47
C TYR A 66 9.93 1.19 15.40
N ASP A 67 9.51 0.72 14.23
CA ASP A 67 8.99 -0.64 14.05
C ASP A 67 9.98 -1.72 14.56
N HIS A 68 11.28 -1.54 14.32
CA HIS A 68 12.31 -2.50 14.70
C HIS A 68 12.49 -2.66 16.22
N ASP A 69 12.07 -1.68 17.01
CA ASP A 69 12.13 -1.74 18.48
C ASP A 69 10.89 -2.42 19.07
N THR A 70 9.88 -2.73 18.24
CA THR A 70 8.69 -3.45 18.70
C THR A 70 8.90 -4.97 18.66
N PRO A 71 8.29 -5.76 19.56
CA PRO A 71 8.53 -7.21 19.65
C PRO A 71 8.26 -7.98 18.35
N ASP A 72 7.33 -7.50 17.54
CA ASP A 72 6.91 -8.11 16.28
C ASP A 72 7.42 -7.37 15.04
N GLY A 73 8.27 -6.35 15.19
CA GLY A 73 8.75 -5.55 14.07
C GLY A 73 7.65 -4.72 13.40
N PHE A 74 6.59 -4.37 14.12
CA PHE A 74 5.40 -3.69 13.62
C PHE A 74 4.69 -2.85 14.69
N SER A 75 4.74 -1.53 14.54
CA SER A 75 4.06 -0.57 15.41
C SER A 75 2.54 -0.50 15.15
N GLY A 76 2.12 -0.79 13.92
CA GLY A 76 0.74 -0.60 13.48
C GLY A 76 0.35 0.86 13.21
N GLN A 77 1.30 1.81 13.29
CA GLN A 77 1.03 3.23 13.10
C GLN A 77 0.45 3.55 11.71
N SER A 78 -0.37 4.61 11.65
CA SER A 78 -0.91 5.11 10.38
C SER A 78 0.01 6.14 9.78
N GLY A 79 0.23 6.05 8.47
CA GLY A 79 0.83 7.10 7.67
C GLY A 79 -0.20 7.98 6.96
N PHE A 80 -1.50 7.67 7.08
CA PHE A 80 -2.55 8.51 6.50
C PHE A 80 -2.73 9.80 7.32
N PRO A 81 -3.06 10.92 6.67
CA PRO A 81 -3.42 12.17 7.35
C PRO A 81 -4.53 11.98 8.38
N ASP A 82 -4.51 12.75 9.47
CA ASP A 82 -5.52 12.64 10.54
C ASP A 82 -6.94 12.95 10.05
N ASN A 83 -7.06 13.82 9.03
CA ASN A 83 -8.32 14.18 8.39
C ASN A 83 -8.77 13.21 7.30
N MET A 84 -8.11 12.06 7.19
CA MET A 84 -8.41 11.05 6.18
C MET A 84 -8.49 9.67 6.83
N PRO A 85 -9.61 8.94 6.66
CA PRO A 85 -9.67 7.56 7.13
C PRO A 85 -8.61 6.74 6.39
N ARG A 86 -8.01 5.77 7.10
CA ARG A 86 -7.12 4.80 6.48
C ARG A 86 -7.88 4.02 5.40
N GLN A 87 -7.26 3.83 4.23
CA GLN A 87 -7.83 3.11 3.10
C GLN A 87 -6.91 1.99 2.64
N SER A 88 -7.50 0.86 2.23
CA SER A 88 -6.79 -0.19 1.50
C SER A 88 -6.89 0.05 0.00
N PHE A 89 -5.75 0.13 -0.67
CA PHE A 89 -5.69 0.26 -2.13
C PHE A 89 -5.31 -1.04 -2.82
N TYR A 90 -4.54 -1.91 -2.16
CA TYR A 90 -3.98 -3.11 -2.75
C TYR A 90 -4.76 -4.35 -2.32
N PHE A 91 -5.38 -5.00 -3.29
CA PHE A 91 -6.17 -6.22 -3.13
C PHE A 91 -5.55 -7.34 -3.98
N PRO A 92 -4.57 -8.09 -3.43
CA PRO A 92 -3.90 -9.16 -4.16
C PRO A 92 -4.87 -10.27 -4.55
N ALA A 93 -4.69 -10.82 -5.74
CA ALA A 93 -5.50 -11.93 -6.23
C ALA A 93 -5.08 -13.28 -5.62
N GLU A 94 -5.98 -14.26 -5.62
CA GLU A 94 -5.75 -15.62 -5.12
C GLU A 94 -4.93 -16.51 -6.08
N ARG A 95 -3.88 -15.97 -6.71
CA ARG A 95 -3.07 -16.64 -7.73
C ARG A 95 -1.60 -16.32 -7.61
N GLY A 96 -0.75 -17.26 -8.03
CA GLY A 96 0.70 -17.11 -7.94
C GLY A 96 1.15 -16.76 -6.53
N PHE A 97 2.13 -15.87 -6.43
CA PHE A 97 2.68 -15.41 -5.15
C PHE A 97 1.75 -14.44 -4.40
N GLU A 98 0.79 -13.81 -5.06
CA GLU A 98 -0.16 -12.89 -4.42
C GLU A 98 -1.02 -13.56 -3.35
N ARG A 99 -1.25 -14.87 -3.45
CA ARG A 99 -1.90 -15.66 -2.38
C ARG A 99 -1.14 -15.57 -1.05
N GLU A 100 0.18 -15.57 -1.09
CA GLU A 100 1.00 -15.46 0.12
C GLU A 100 1.05 -14.01 0.63
N VAL A 101 1.09 -13.06 -0.30
CA VAL A 101 1.01 -11.63 0.04
C VAL A 101 -0.33 -11.31 0.73
N LYS A 102 -1.45 -11.85 0.23
CA LYS A 102 -2.77 -11.67 0.84
C LYS A 102 -2.82 -12.17 2.29
N LYS A 103 -2.31 -13.38 2.56
CA LYS A 103 -2.22 -13.89 3.93
C LYS A 103 -1.39 -12.98 4.84
N ARG A 104 -0.28 -12.43 4.32
CA ARG A 104 0.56 -11.50 5.07
C ARG A 104 -0.17 -10.19 5.39
N LEU A 105 -0.89 -9.62 4.42
CA LEU A 105 -1.70 -8.42 4.64
C LEU A 105 -2.80 -8.65 5.68
N GLN A 106 -3.51 -9.77 5.60
CA GLN A 106 -4.51 -10.16 6.60
C GLN A 106 -3.91 -10.33 7.99
N TRP A 107 -2.72 -10.91 8.08
CA TRP A 107 -2.03 -11.08 9.35
C TRP A 107 -1.63 -9.73 9.98
N TRP A 108 -1.19 -8.77 9.16
CA TRP A 108 -0.93 -7.40 9.62
C TRP A 108 -2.19 -6.65 10.02
N ALA A 109 -3.30 -6.81 9.28
CA ALA A 109 -4.59 -6.20 9.62
C ALA A 109 -5.08 -6.66 11.00
N LYS A 110 -5.04 -7.96 11.27
CA LYS A 110 -5.40 -8.53 12.58
C LYS A 110 -4.54 -7.98 13.72
N ARG A 111 -3.23 -7.84 13.50
CA ARG A 111 -2.32 -7.27 14.50
C ARG A 111 -2.62 -5.79 14.76
N ARG A 112 -2.91 -5.05 13.71
CA ARG A 112 -3.29 -3.63 13.81
C ARG A 112 -4.56 -3.49 14.66
N ALA A 113 -5.56 -4.34 14.45
CA ALA A 113 -6.78 -4.42 15.27
C ALA A 113 -6.48 -4.68 16.75
N GLN A 114 -5.62 -5.66 17.03
CA GLN A 114 -5.21 -6.01 18.40
C GLN A 114 -4.50 -4.85 19.12
N LYS A 115 -3.83 -3.97 18.38
CA LYS A 115 -3.19 -2.75 18.90
C LYS A 115 -4.15 -1.55 18.99
N GLY A 116 -5.46 -1.76 18.82
CA GLY A 116 -6.50 -0.74 18.99
C GLY A 116 -6.65 0.22 17.80
N GLN A 117 -6.03 -0.09 16.66
CA GLN A 117 -6.22 0.67 15.42
C GLN A 117 -7.34 0.06 14.57
N PRO A 118 -8.07 0.87 13.77
CA PRO A 118 -9.18 0.36 12.96
C PRO A 118 -8.70 -0.69 11.95
N GLU A 119 -9.49 -1.76 11.79
CA GLU A 119 -9.33 -2.71 10.68
C GLU A 119 -9.80 -2.05 9.39
N ASP A 120 -8.89 -1.95 8.43
CA ASP A 120 -9.08 -1.21 7.19
C ASP A 120 -8.91 -2.08 5.93
N TYR A 121 -8.76 -3.39 6.10
CA TYR A 121 -8.55 -4.36 5.03
C TYR A 121 -9.76 -5.29 4.88
N SER A 122 -10.47 -5.20 3.77
CA SER A 122 -11.56 -6.12 3.39
C SER A 122 -11.05 -7.21 2.44
N GLU A 123 -11.57 -8.44 2.58
CA GLU A 123 -11.31 -9.52 1.62
C GLU A 123 -12.01 -9.28 0.28
N ASP A 124 -13.13 -8.57 0.32
CA ASP A 124 -13.93 -8.18 -0.83
C ASP A 124 -13.41 -6.84 -1.36
N GLY A 125 -12.56 -6.90 -2.38
CA GLY A 125 -12.08 -5.73 -3.13
C GLY A 125 -13.17 -5.10 -4.02
N THR A 126 -14.42 -5.07 -3.56
CA THR A 126 -15.61 -4.70 -4.34
C THR A 126 -15.67 -3.24 -4.77
N ASP A 127 -14.79 -2.38 -4.25
CA ASP A 127 -14.77 -0.96 -4.61
C ASP A 127 -13.71 -0.60 -5.69
N ALA A 128 -12.95 -1.58 -6.18
CA ALA A 128 -11.91 -1.37 -7.17
C ALA A 128 -12.34 -1.61 -8.63
N GLU A 129 -13.63 -1.83 -8.92
CA GLU A 129 -14.17 -1.62 -10.27
C GLU A 129 -14.31 -0.13 -10.55
N ALA A 130 -13.16 0.55 -10.62
CA ALA A 130 -13.09 1.75 -11.43
C ALA A 130 -13.36 1.32 -12.87
N LYS A 131 -14.59 1.58 -13.33
CA LYS A 131 -14.97 1.47 -14.74
C LYS A 131 -13.86 2.14 -15.55
N ASP A 132 -13.10 1.35 -16.30
CA ASP A 132 -12.24 1.84 -17.38
C ASP A 132 -13.17 2.35 -18.50
N GLU A 133 -13.87 3.46 -18.26
CA GLU A 133 -14.30 4.35 -19.33
C GLU A 133 -13.12 5.25 -19.63
N ASP A 134 -12.26 4.80 -20.54
CA ASP A 134 -11.68 5.62 -21.61
C ASP A 134 -10.51 4.87 -22.25
N THR A 135 -10.79 4.13 -23.33
CA THR A 135 -9.92 3.98 -24.50
C THR A 135 -10.63 3.11 -25.55
N SER A 136 -11.63 3.68 -26.23
CA SER A 136 -11.96 3.30 -27.60
C SER A 136 -12.87 4.33 -28.27
N LYS A 137 -12.29 5.39 -28.85
CA LYS A 137 -12.45 5.84 -30.25
C LYS A 137 -11.89 7.24 -30.44
#